data_AF-A0A2N6K9E4-F1
#
_entry.id   AF-A0A2N6K9E4-F1
#
_cell.length_a   1.000
_cell.length_b   1.000
_cell.length_c   1.000
_cell.angle_alpha   90.00
_cell.angle_beta   90.00
_cell.angle_gamma   90.00
#
_symmetry.space_group_name_H-M   'P 1'
#
loop_
_entity.id
_entity.type
_entity.pdbx_description
1 polymer ?
#
loop_
_entity_poly.entity_id
_entity_poly.type
_entity_poly.pdbx_seq_one_letter_code
_entity_poly.pdbx_strand_id
1 'polypeptide(L)' 'MNPTNEQTQGLYRLCYRLTNVIYPGWQYKSIELVRIDERTGRLYILAGENLDFEIKPTGGYEP' A
#
# COMPACT_ATOMS: atom_id res chain seq x y z
N MET A 1 15.06 7.28 4.81
CA MET A 1 14.07 7.68 5.84
C MET A 1 13.30 6.44 6.34
N ASN A 2 12.75 6.44 7.57
CA ASN A 2 11.88 5.36 8.07
C ASN A 2 10.39 5.77 7.99
N PRO A 3 9.47 4.84 7.67
CA PRO A 3 8.03 5.13 7.71
C PRO A 3 7.56 5.32 9.16
N THR A 4 6.45 6.04 9.34
CA THR A 4 5.76 6.10 10.63
C THR A 4 5.17 4.73 10.99
N ASN A 5 4.83 4.55 12.27
CA ASN A 5 4.13 3.34 12.72
C ASN A 5 2.78 3.20 12.01
N GLU A 6 2.08 4.32 11.84
CA GLU A 6 0.79 4.40 11.18
C GLU A 6 0.91 4.00 9.70
N GLN A 7 1.94 4.49 9.00
CA GLN A 7 2.24 4.08 7.63
C GLN A 7 2.54 2.59 7.53
N THR A 8 3.32 2.05 8.45
CA THR A 8 3.68 0.63 8.47
C THR A 8 2.44 -0.26 8.68
N GLN A 9 1.54 0.15 9.57
CA GLN A 9 0.27 -0.53 9.74
C GLN A 9 -0.66 -0.38 8.54
N GLY A 10 -0.70 0.81 7.92
CA GLY A 10 -1.45 1.07 6.69
C GLY A 10 -0.97 0.17 5.55
N LEU A 11 0.34 0.09 5.35
CA LEU A 11 1.02 -0.80 4.41
C LEU A 11 0.63 -2.25 4.65
N TYR A 12 0.76 -2.74 5.89
CA TYR A 12 0.39 -4.13 6.22
C TYR A 12 -1.08 -4.43 5.86
N ARG A 13 -2.01 -3.56 6.27
CA ARG A 13 -3.45 -3.74 6.00
C ARG A 13 -3.76 -3.72 4.50
N LEU A 14 -3.10 -2.83 3.75
CA LEU A 14 -3.31 -2.72 2.31
C LEU A 14 -2.72 -3.93 1.57
N CYS A 15 -1.48 -4.34 1.88
CA CYS A 15 -0.89 -5.56 1.34
C CYS A 15 -1.77 -6.78 1.64
N TYR A 16 -2.18 -6.96 2.90
CA TYR A 16 -3.09 -8.05 3.29
C TYR A 16 -4.37 -8.03 2.46
N ARG A 17 -4.97 -6.86 2.23
CA ARG A 17 -6.19 -6.75 1.42
C ARG A 17 -5.95 -7.12 -0.04
N LEU A 18 -4.86 -6.67 -0.63
CA LEU A 18 -4.53 -6.89 -2.04
C LEU A 18 -4.14 -8.34 -2.33
N THR A 19 -3.47 -9.01 -1.38
CA THR A 19 -3.00 -10.39 -1.55
C THR A 19 -3.98 -11.45 -1.04
N ASN A 20 -5.11 -11.04 -0.46
CA ASN A 20 -6.09 -11.96 0.11
C ASN A 20 -7.33 -12.07 -0.79
N VAL A 21 -7.85 -13.29 -0.93
CA VAL A 21 -9.08 -13.58 -1.68
C VAL A 21 -10.26 -13.32 -0.76
N ILE A 22 -10.67 -12.05 -0.65
CA ILE A 22 -11.74 -11.64 0.27
C ILE A 22 -13.13 -11.93 -0.31
N TYR A 23 -13.28 -11.94 -1.64
CA TYR A 23 -14.55 -12.22 -2.30
C TYR A 23 -14.38 -13.25 -3.42
N PRO A 24 -15.41 -14.09 -3.68
CA PRO A 24 -15.43 -14.98 -4.85
C PRO A 24 -15.20 -14.17 -6.13
N GLY A 25 -14.20 -14.55 -6.92
CA GLY A 25 -13.82 -13.85 -8.15
C GLY A 25 -12.81 -12.71 -7.98
N TRP A 26 -12.43 -12.36 -6.75
CA TRP A 26 -11.35 -11.39 -6.54
C TRP A 26 -9.99 -12.08 -6.71
N GLN A 27 -9.26 -11.70 -7.77
CA GLN A 27 -7.89 -12.15 -7.94
C GLN A 27 -6.96 -11.38 -7.01
N TYR A 28 -6.06 -12.09 -6.35
CA TYR A 28 -4.96 -11.48 -5.61
C TYR A 28 -4.14 -10.60 -6.57
N LYS A 29 -3.60 -9.50 -6.04
CA LYS A 29 -2.71 -8.60 -6.77
C LYS A 29 -1.31 -8.76 -6.21
N SER A 30 -0.34 -8.91 -7.10
CA SER A 30 1.08 -8.83 -6.77
C SER A 30 1.42 -7.43 -6.28
N ILE A 31 2.33 -7.34 -5.32
CA ILE A 31 2.91 -6.07 -4.88
C ILE A 31 4.21 -5.88 -5.66
N GLU A 32 4.20 -4.95 -6.60
CA GLU A 32 5.32 -4.72 -7.52
C GLU A 32 6.35 -3.75 -6.92
N LEU A 33 5.88 -2.76 -6.15
CA LEU A 33 6.74 -1.72 -5.60
C LEU A 33 6.22 -1.22 -4.26
N VAL A 34 7.14 -0.99 -3.32
CA VAL A 34 6.90 -0.21 -2.10
C VAL A 34 8.04 0.79 -1.95
N ARG A 35 7.71 2.09 -1.90
CA ARG A 35 8.71 3.18 -1.81
C ARG A 35 8.25 4.26 -0.87
N ILE A 36 9.21 4.97 -0.27
CA ILE A 36 8.96 6.21 0.46
C ILE A 36 9.57 7.34 -0.38
N ASP A 37 8.78 8.37 -0.67
CA ASP A 37 9.30 9.62 -1.21
C ASP A 37 9.96 10.40 -0.07
N GLU A 38 11.29 10.51 -0.09
CA GLU A 38 12.05 11.17 0.98
C GLU A 38 11.80 12.68 1.07
N ARG A 39 11.28 13.31 0.01
CA ARG A 39 10.94 14.74 0.01
C ARG A 39 9.63 15.02 0.75
N THR A 40 8.66 14.10 0.67
CA THR A 40 7.31 14.29 1.20
C THR A 40 6.99 13.38 2.40
N GLY A 41 7.78 12.33 2.62
CA GLY A 41 7.52 11.30 3.61
C GLY A 41 6.33 10.40 3.28
N ARG A 42 5.77 10.47 2.06
CA ARG A 42 4.64 9.65 1.63
C ARG A 42 5.12 8.27 1.18
N LEU A 43 4.32 7.24 1.47
CA LEU A 43 4.63 5.86 1.08
C LEU A 43 3.74 5.48 -0.11
N TYR A 44 4.34 4.94 -1.15
CA TYR A 44 3.66 4.53 -2.38
C TYR A 44 3.71 3.02 -2.54
N ILE A 45 2.61 2.44 -3.00
CA ILE A 45 2.49 1.03 -3.40
C ILE A 45 2.04 0.95 -4.84
N LEU A 46 2.72 0.13 -5.65
CA LEU A 46 2.22 -0.31 -6.95
C LEU A 46 1.81 -1.78 -6.84
N ALA A 47 0.59 -2.10 -7.28
CA ALA A 47 0.04 -3.45 -7.26
C ALA A 47 -0.62 -3.83 -8.58
N GLY A 48 -0.26 -5.00 -9.11
CA GLY A 48 -0.69 -5.43 -10.44
C GLY A 48 -0.35 -4.40 -11.53
N GLU A 49 -1.20 -4.31 -12.56
CA GLU A 49 -0.90 -3.48 -13.74
C GLU A 49 -1.16 -1.98 -13.54
N ASN A 50 -2.19 -1.59 -12.76
CA ASN A 50 -2.68 -0.20 -12.72
C ASN A 50 -3.24 0.23 -11.34
N LEU A 51 -2.83 -0.39 -10.24
CA LEU A 51 -3.22 0.08 -8.91
C LEU A 51 -2.04 0.74 -8.22
N ASP A 52 -2.09 2.06 -8.11
CA ASP A 52 -1.22 2.85 -7.26
C ASP A 52 -1.97 3.30 -6.01
N PHE A 53 -1.28 3.26 -4.88
CA PHE A 53 -1.83 3.76 -3.61
C PHE A 53 -0.82 4.68 -2.95
N GLU A 54 -1.31 5.79 -2.43
CA GLU A 54 -0.55 6.68 -1.56
C GLU A 54 -0.98 6.47 -0.11
N ILE A 55 -0.03 6.14 0.76
CA ILE A 55 -0.22 6.07 2.21
C ILE A 55 0.36 7.34 2.85
N LYS A 56 -0.55 8.13 3.40
CA LYS A 56 -0.24 9.36 4.13
C LYS A 56 0.52 9.03 5.43
N PRO A 57 1.28 9.97 6.02
CA PRO A 57 1.94 9.76 7.31
C PRO A 57 1.02 9.29 8.45
N THR A 58 -0.29 9.55 8.34
CA THR A 58 -1.34 9.10 9.26
C THR A 58 -1.78 7.65 9.05
N GLY A 59 -1.23 6.93 8.07
CA GLY A 59 -1.55 5.53 7.76
C GLY A 59 -2.83 5.32 6.95
N GLY A 60 -3.57 6.38 6.65
CA GLY A 60 -4.67 6.36 5.69
C GLY A 60 -4.14 6.26 4.25
N TYR A 61 -4.85 5.51 3.41
CA TYR A 61 -4.50 5.35 2.00
C TYR A 61 -5.68 5.67 1.08
N GLU A 62 -5.37 6.25 -0.06
CA GLU A 62 -6.29 6.55 -1.15
C GLU A 62 -5.72 5.90 -2.43
N PRO A 63 -6.59 5.31 -3.29
CA PRO A 63 -6.22 4.98 -4.67
C PRO A 63 -6.07 6.24 -5.52
#